data_AF-A0A6N6KQY6-F1
#
_entry.id   AF-A0A6N6KQY6-F1
#
_cell.length_a   1.000
_cell.length_b   1.000
_cell.length_c   1.000
_cell.angle_alpha   90.00
_cell.angle_beta   90.00
_cell.angle_gamma   90.00
#
_symmetry.space_group_name_H-M   'P 1'
#
loop_
_entity.id
_entity.type
_entity.pdbx_description
1 polymer ?
#
loop_
_entity_poly.entity_id
_entity_poly.type
_entity_poly.pdbx_seq_one_letter_code
_entity_poly.pdbx_strand_id
1 'polypeptide(L)'
;MDLETGVCGDANCRIDTVRIFWDKYGFYDRLVLPKGVNLEKAKGENFSKEDYKKLDFILSDRNAGLKDVFKEEIVDTSTGEGIDAISGATILLNTDDYVKGAVWTCYTLWHWVNGDIFEIIRRITGDDLPLADLYSHLQSEELTKKYFGLEELVHRKSIDLQTIQMVIDELAINDYLFSKLSSEYFESASDSLYNNSMAAYFKIGTRQQKVICLNALAQTDHVLFPKLLESMASELHSIKDYQVVDLFLDLLDQTGEITQRELNLLFPLVLEENFLIARRVYWFLQDKPLSDDQRKQIEIFQKNNKGKL
;
A
#
# COMPACT_ATOMS: atom_id res chain seq x y z
N MET A 1 25.72 7.99 -8.71
CA MET A 1 25.53 9.39 -9.16
C MET A 1 26.45 10.29 -8.34
N ASP A 2 27.02 11.34 -8.94
CA ASP A 2 27.76 12.37 -8.20
C ASP A 2 26.78 13.46 -7.79
N LEU A 3 26.72 13.78 -6.49
CA LEU A 3 25.80 14.78 -5.94
C LEU A 3 26.60 15.88 -5.24
N GLU A 4 26.27 17.12 -5.57
CA GLU A 4 26.75 18.29 -4.85
C GLU A 4 25.79 18.60 -3.70
N THR A 5 26.31 18.63 -2.47
CA THR A 5 25.54 19.05 -1.31
C THR A 5 25.84 20.52 -1.01
N GLY A 6 24.84 21.42 -1.11
CA GLY A 6 24.94 22.83 -0.70
C GLY A 6 23.55 23.35 -0.31
N VAL A 7 23.33 24.25 0.64
CA VAL A 7 24.17 25.18 1.42
C VAL A 7 23.44 25.44 2.77
N CYS A 8 24.19 25.80 3.82
CA CYS A 8 23.70 26.19 5.15
C CYS A 8 23.34 27.68 5.23
N GLY A 9 22.45 28.05 6.15
CA GLY A 9 21.96 29.43 6.36
C GLY A 9 23.01 30.49 6.74
N ASP A 10 24.26 30.08 7.02
CA ASP A 10 25.38 30.96 7.35
C ASP A 10 26.51 30.84 6.31
N ALA A 11 27.15 31.96 6.00
CA ALA A 11 28.02 32.21 4.85
C ALA A 11 29.34 31.40 4.72
N ASN A 12 29.46 30.23 5.37
CA ASN A 12 30.70 29.44 5.45
C ASN A 12 30.57 27.96 5.04
N CYS A 13 29.51 27.52 4.38
CA CYS A 13 29.40 26.10 3.99
C CYS A 13 30.19 25.75 2.72
N ARG A 14 31.02 24.70 2.80
CA ARG A 14 31.67 24.05 1.66
C ARG A 14 30.67 23.15 0.94
N ILE A 15 30.75 23.12 -0.39
CA ILE A 15 30.01 22.16 -1.20
C ILE A 15 30.86 20.88 -1.25
N ASP A 16 30.39 19.83 -0.59
CA ASP A 16 31.04 18.52 -0.64
C ASP A 16 30.33 17.67 -1.69
N THR A 17 31.13 17.12 -2.62
CA THR A 17 30.66 16.13 -3.58
C THR A 17 30.71 14.75 -2.97
N VAL A 18 29.58 14.04 -2.97
CA VAL A 18 29.49 12.64 -2.55
C VAL A 18 29.11 11.76 -3.73
N ARG A 19 29.54 10.50 -3.71
CA ARG A 19 29.11 9.49 -4.67
C ARG A 19 28.21 8.48 -3.99
N ILE A 20 26.97 8.38 -4.45
CA ILE A 20 25.98 7.42 -3.94
C ILE A 20 25.75 6.30 -4.95
N PHE A 21 25.59 5.09 -4.42
CA PHE A 21 25.26 3.88 -5.14
C PHE A 21 23.93 3.32 -4.63
N TRP A 22 23.17 2.77 -5.57
CA TRP A 22 21.92 2.08 -5.31
C TRP A 22 22.01 0.67 -5.91
N ASP A 23 21.21 -0.25 -5.39
CA ASP A 23 20.99 -1.54 -6.01
C ASP A 23 20.07 -1.44 -7.23
N LYS A 24 19.86 -2.57 -7.91
CA LYS A 24 19.00 -2.64 -9.11
C LYS A 24 17.51 -2.42 -8.83
N TYR A 25 17.08 -2.39 -7.57
CA TYR A 25 15.70 -2.11 -7.18
C TYR A 25 15.53 -0.70 -6.64
N GLY A 26 16.57 0.14 -6.77
CA GLY A 26 16.57 1.52 -6.35
C GLY A 26 16.86 1.73 -4.87
N PHE A 27 17.16 0.70 -4.07
CA PHE A 27 17.51 0.87 -2.66
C PHE A 27 18.94 1.37 -2.50
N TYR A 28 19.17 2.18 -1.48
CA TYR A 28 20.51 2.60 -1.10
C TYR A 28 21.43 1.40 -0.87
N ASP A 29 22.63 1.46 -1.44
CA ASP A 29 23.67 0.46 -1.22
C ASP A 29 24.84 1.03 -0.41
N ARG A 30 25.38 2.19 -0.83
CA ARG A 30 26.49 2.86 -0.12
C ARG A 30 26.75 4.29 -0.58
N LEU A 31 27.40 5.05 0.29
CA LEU A 31 27.96 6.38 0.03
C LEU A 31 29.50 6.31 0.07
N VAL A 32 30.14 6.91 -0.92
CA VAL A 32 31.60 7.00 -1.04
C VAL A 32 32.01 8.46 -1.17
N LEU A 33 32.99 8.84 -0.37
CA LEU A 33 33.61 10.16 -0.45
C LEU A 33 34.84 10.15 -1.37
N PRO A 34 35.04 11.19 -2.19
CA PRO A 34 36.30 11.40 -2.88
C PRO A 34 37.47 11.51 -1.89
N LYS A 35 38.66 11.13 -2.35
CA LYS A 35 39.86 11.19 -1.50
C LYS A 35 40.13 12.63 -1.06
N GLY A 36 40.20 12.84 0.26
CA GLY A 36 40.48 14.15 0.86
C GLY A 36 39.26 15.01 1.14
N VAL A 37 38.05 14.51 0.87
CA VAL A 37 36.77 15.14 1.24
C VAL A 37 36.26 14.52 2.55
N ASN A 38 35.73 15.33 3.45
CA ASN A 38 35.03 14.90 4.65
C ASN A 38 33.74 15.70 4.78
N LEU A 39 32.64 15.05 5.12
CA LEU A 39 31.43 15.77 5.53
C LEU A 39 31.69 16.50 6.84
N GLU A 40 31.08 17.68 6.96
CA GLU A 40 31.18 18.53 8.15
C GLU A 40 29.83 18.60 8.90
N LYS A 41 29.92 18.65 10.22
CA LYS A 41 28.85 19.02 11.14
C LYS A 41 28.91 20.54 11.37
N ALA A 42 27.96 21.04 12.17
CA ALA A 42 27.93 22.41 12.64
C ALA A 42 29.31 22.84 13.19
N LYS A 43 29.65 24.11 12.96
CA LYS A 43 30.95 24.71 13.31
C LYS A 43 32.16 24.13 12.56
N GLY A 44 31.95 23.41 11.45
CA GLY A 44 33.03 22.89 10.59
C GLY A 44 33.75 21.68 11.17
N GLU A 45 33.11 20.95 12.09
CA GLU A 45 33.69 19.72 12.64
C GLU A 45 33.52 18.56 11.66
N ASN A 46 34.61 17.88 11.30
CA ASN A 46 34.52 16.68 10.44
C ASN A 46 33.66 15.57 11.08
N PHE A 47 32.95 14.82 10.24
CA PHE A 47 32.31 13.57 10.62
C PHE A 47 33.34 12.57 11.15
N SER A 48 33.02 11.95 12.28
CA SER A 48 33.73 10.78 12.81
C SER A 48 33.35 9.50 12.07
N LYS A 49 34.04 8.40 12.34
CA LYS A 49 33.69 7.09 11.76
C LYS A 49 32.30 6.62 12.22
N GLU A 50 31.94 6.95 13.44
CA GLU A 50 30.64 6.66 14.05
C GLU A 50 29.54 7.48 13.39
N ASP A 51 29.82 8.75 13.06
CA ASP A 51 28.89 9.60 12.31
C ASP A 51 28.60 9.03 10.92
N TYR A 52 29.62 8.55 10.20
CA TYR A 52 29.42 7.89 8.90
C TYR A 52 28.61 6.60 9.01
N LYS A 53 28.87 5.76 10.02
CA LYS A 53 28.06 4.55 10.24
C LYS A 53 26.61 4.89 10.52
N LYS A 54 26.36 5.94 11.31
CA LYS A 54 25.00 6.40 11.59
C LYS A 54 24.33 6.97 10.34
N LEU A 55 25.05 7.78 9.56
CA LEU A 55 24.55 8.29 8.28
C LEU A 55 24.16 7.14 7.34
N ASP A 56 25.02 6.13 7.21
CA ASP A 56 24.75 4.95 6.37
C ASP A 56 23.47 4.21 6.78
N PHE A 57 23.26 4.05 8.10
CA PHE A 57 22.00 3.50 8.64
C PHE A 57 20.79 4.38 8.31
N ILE A 58 20.89 5.69 8.50
CA ILE A 58 19.82 6.65 8.19
C ILE A 58 19.44 6.58 6.71
N LEU A 59 20.43 6.57 5.80
CA LEU A 59 20.19 6.54 4.36
C LEU A 59 19.55 5.22 3.90
N SER A 60 19.85 4.12 4.60
CA SER A 60 19.25 2.80 4.35
C SER A 60 17.80 2.68 4.84
N ASP A 61 17.37 3.53 5.77
CA ASP A 61 16.03 3.48 6.36
C ASP A 61 15.06 4.42 5.63
N ARG A 62 14.22 3.84 4.76
CA ARG A 62 13.16 4.56 4.03
C ARG A 62 12.01 5.07 4.92
N ASN A 63 11.96 4.67 6.18
CA ASN A 63 10.97 5.13 7.15
C ASN A 63 11.60 6.02 8.24
N ALA A 64 12.83 6.49 8.05
CA ALA A 64 13.45 7.45 8.95
C ALA A 64 12.54 8.66 9.16
N GLY A 65 12.56 9.24 10.35
CA GLY A 65 11.74 10.41 10.70
C GLY A 65 11.94 11.61 9.79
N LEU A 66 13.03 11.64 9.00
CA LEU A 66 13.31 12.65 7.98
C LEU A 66 12.28 12.69 6.84
N LYS A 67 11.57 11.58 6.56
CA LYS A 67 10.64 11.46 5.43
C LYS A 67 9.54 12.52 5.40
N ASP A 68 8.96 12.81 6.57
CA ASP A 68 7.78 13.66 6.70
C ASP A 68 8.14 15.09 7.13
N VAL A 69 9.43 15.45 7.06
CA VAL A 69 9.94 16.74 7.51
C VAL A 69 10.00 17.74 6.36
N PHE A 70 9.46 18.94 6.59
CA PHE A 70 9.57 20.03 5.63
C PHE A 70 10.91 20.77 5.78
N LYS A 71 11.36 21.36 4.69
CA LYS A 71 12.67 22.05 4.63
C LYS A 71 12.74 23.21 5.63
N GLU A 72 11.70 24.02 5.68
CA GLU A 72 11.55 25.22 6.52
C GLU A 72 11.73 24.87 8.01
N GLU A 73 11.26 23.68 8.32
CA GLU A 73 11.15 23.03 9.60
C GLU A 73 12.55 22.57 10.13
N ILE A 74 13.50 22.30 9.23
CA ILE A 74 14.91 22.01 9.57
C ILE A 74 15.75 23.26 9.69
N VAL A 75 15.44 24.29 8.91
CA VAL A 75 16.21 25.55 8.93
C VAL A 75 16.10 26.22 10.30
N ASP A 76 14.93 26.18 10.94
CA ASP A 76 14.74 26.72 12.30
C ASP A 76 15.50 25.93 13.38
N THR A 77 15.63 24.60 13.23
CA THR A 77 16.37 23.75 14.19
C THR A 77 17.90 23.79 14.01
N SER A 78 18.38 24.21 12.83
CA SER A 78 19.82 24.28 12.52
C SER A 78 20.59 25.38 13.27
N THR A 79 19.88 26.30 13.94
CA THR A 79 20.48 27.40 14.72
C THR A 79 20.65 27.09 16.21
N GLY A 80 20.07 26.00 16.70
CA GLY A 80 20.12 25.60 18.11
C GLY A 80 20.98 24.35 18.29
N GLU A 81 22.05 24.45 19.08
CA GLU A 81 22.55 23.27 19.79
C GLU A 81 21.35 22.61 20.46
N GLY A 82 21.13 21.31 20.21
CA GLY A 82 20.01 20.57 20.77
C GLY A 82 19.86 20.86 22.26
N ILE A 83 18.87 21.69 22.57
CA ILE A 83 18.51 22.12 23.92
C ILE A 83 17.01 21.90 24.03
N ASP A 84 16.70 21.12 25.06
CA ASP A 84 15.39 20.84 25.61
C ASP A 84 14.57 22.14 25.80
N ALA A 85 13.32 22.09 25.31
CA ALA A 85 12.23 23.03 25.54
C ALA A 85 12.43 24.52 25.21
N ILE A 86 11.69 25.03 24.20
CA ILE A 86 10.85 26.25 24.25
C ILE A 86 9.99 26.36 22.96
N SER A 87 8.68 26.14 23.13
CA SER A 87 7.52 26.82 22.50
C SER A 87 7.59 27.27 21.02
N GLY A 88 7.19 26.40 20.10
CA GLY A 88 6.80 26.68 18.71
C GLY A 88 6.74 25.36 17.94
N ALA A 89 5.67 25.10 17.17
CA ALA A 89 5.30 23.79 16.59
C ALA A 89 6.52 22.91 16.24
N THR A 90 6.87 22.00 17.15
CA THR A 90 8.15 21.30 17.16
C THR A 90 8.02 20.03 16.34
N ILE A 91 8.83 19.87 15.31
CA ILE A 91 9.05 18.58 14.70
C ILE A 91 9.79 17.72 15.72
N LEU A 92 9.16 16.64 16.13
CA LEU A 92 9.78 15.63 16.97
C LEU A 92 10.65 14.72 16.09
N LEU A 93 11.75 15.23 15.55
CA LEU A 93 12.79 14.38 14.97
C LEU A 93 13.50 13.64 16.09
N ASN A 94 13.47 12.31 16.07
CA ASN A 94 14.25 11.54 17.02
C ASN A 94 15.73 11.79 16.72
N THR A 95 16.54 11.92 17.78
CA THR A 95 17.99 12.00 17.64
C THR A 95 18.58 10.81 16.89
N ASP A 96 17.89 9.69 16.79
CA ASP A 96 18.31 8.52 15.99
C ASP A 96 18.24 8.76 14.47
N ASP A 97 17.37 9.66 14.01
CA ASP A 97 17.12 9.93 12.59
C ASP A 97 18.18 10.85 11.92
N TYR A 98 19.14 11.37 12.70
CA TYR A 98 20.17 12.26 12.17
C TYR A 98 21.50 12.18 12.94
N VAL A 99 22.58 12.59 12.27
CA VAL A 99 23.87 12.85 12.92
C VAL A 99 23.82 14.21 13.62
N LYS A 100 24.08 14.24 14.93
CA LYS A 100 24.00 15.47 15.74
C LYS A 100 24.88 16.56 15.15
N GLY A 101 24.31 17.74 14.92
CA GLY A 101 24.98 18.86 14.27
C GLY A 101 25.02 18.79 12.75
N ALA A 102 24.40 17.78 12.12
CA ALA A 102 24.36 17.63 10.66
C ALA A 102 22.97 17.23 10.15
N VAL A 103 21.90 17.72 10.78
CA VAL A 103 20.50 17.43 10.43
C VAL A 103 20.24 17.75 8.95
N TRP A 104 20.68 18.92 8.48
CA TRP A 104 20.51 19.36 7.10
C TRP A 104 21.19 18.42 6.08
N THR A 105 22.42 17.99 6.39
CA THR A 105 23.17 17.03 5.55
C THR A 105 22.45 15.68 5.50
N CYS A 106 21.99 15.17 6.64
CA CYS A 106 21.24 13.91 6.72
C CYS A 106 19.94 14.00 5.92
N TYR A 107 19.16 15.07 6.12
CA TYR A 107 17.93 15.33 5.38
C TYR A 107 18.14 15.38 3.87
N THR A 108 19.12 16.18 3.43
CA THR A 108 19.41 16.38 2.00
C THR A 108 19.79 15.05 1.35
N LEU A 109 20.74 14.33 1.94
CA LEU A 109 21.19 13.05 1.40
C LEU A 109 20.08 12.00 1.44
N TRP A 110 19.27 11.96 2.50
CA TRP A 110 18.16 11.02 2.60
C TRP A 110 17.13 11.24 1.49
N HIS A 111 16.75 12.49 1.19
CA HIS A 111 15.79 12.80 0.12
C HIS A 111 16.36 12.54 -1.28
N TRP A 112 17.67 12.71 -1.48
CA TRP A 112 18.33 12.28 -2.71
C TRP A 112 18.29 10.76 -2.88
N VAL A 113 18.55 10.03 -1.81
CA VAL A 113 18.62 8.57 -1.81
C VAL A 113 17.25 7.93 -1.97
N ASN A 114 16.25 8.44 -1.24
CA ASN A 114 14.95 7.82 -1.05
C ASN A 114 13.80 8.56 -1.75
N GLY A 115 14.08 9.66 -2.43
CA GLY A 115 13.15 10.39 -3.29
C GLY A 115 13.10 9.83 -4.71
N ASP A 116 12.93 10.71 -5.70
CA ASP A 116 12.61 10.34 -7.09
C ASP A 116 13.62 9.38 -7.75
N ILE A 117 14.89 9.37 -7.31
CA ILE A 117 15.92 8.47 -7.84
C ILE A 117 15.53 7.00 -7.66
N PHE A 118 14.89 6.66 -6.52
CA PHE A 118 14.42 5.30 -6.25
C PHE A 118 13.52 4.79 -7.39
N GLU A 119 12.50 5.57 -7.76
CA GLU A 119 11.56 5.22 -8.83
C GLU A 119 12.21 5.24 -10.21
N ILE A 120 13.14 6.16 -10.46
CA ILE A 120 13.86 6.24 -11.74
C ILE A 120 14.71 4.97 -11.97
N ILE A 121 15.44 4.51 -10.96
CA ILE A 121 16.29 3.32 -11.07
C ILE A 121 15.43 2.07 -11.28
N ARG A 122 14.31 1.97 -10.56
CA ARG A 122 13.36 0.87 -10.73
C ARG A 122 12.86 0.81 -12.16
N ARG A 123 12.36 1.93 -12.69
CA ARG A 123 11.87 2.00 -14.07
C ARG A 123 12.93 1.63 -15.10
N ILE A 124 14.16 2.16 -14.97
CA ILE A 124 15.26 1.81 -15.89
C ILE A 124 15.56 0.30 -15.83
N THR A 125 15.70 -0.24 -14.62
CA THR A 125 15.96 -1.67 -14.43
C THR A 125 14.80 -2.50 -14.97
N GLY A 126 13.58 -2.04 -14.72
CA GLY A 126 12.33 -2.59 -15.21
C GLY A 126 12.39 -2.71 -16.72
N ASP A 127 12.46 -1.58 -17.43
CA ASP A 127 12.55 -1.44 -18.89
C ASP A 127 13.61 -2.34 -19.54
N ASP A 128 14.78 -2.50 -18.91
CA ASP A 128 15.86 -3.33 -19.44
C ASP A 128 15.61 -4.84 -19.27
N LEU A 129 14.70 -5.26 -18.37
CA LEU A 129 14.43 -6.68 -18.12
C LEU A 129 13.41 -7.28 -19.11
N PRO A 130 13.68 -8.48 -19.64
CA PRO A 130 12.70 -9.21 -20.43
C PRO A 130 11.53 -9.67 -19.55
N LEU A 131 10.36 -9.86 -20.16
CA LEU A 131 9.15 -10.25 -19.45
C LEU A 131 9.29 -11.58 -18.67
N ALA A 132 10.07 -12.52 -19.19
CA ALA A 132 10.38 -13.79 -18.50
C ALA A 132 11.13 -13.58 -17.17
N ASP A 133 11.98 -12.56 -17.09
CA ASP A 133 12.67 -12.25 -15.84
C ASP A 133 11.71 -11.59 -14.85
N LEU A 134 10.78 -10.74 -15.31
CA LEU A 134 9.73 -10.19 -14.44
C LEU A 134 8.85 -11.29 -13.85
N TYR A 135 8.52 -12.30 -14.64
CA TYR A 135 7.80 -13.49 -14.15
C TYR A 135 8.60 -14.23 -13.07
N SER A 136 9.91 -14.42 -13.26
CA SER A 136 10.77 -15.00 -12.23
C SER A 136 10.85 -14.13 -10.97
N HIS A 137 10.79 -12.80 -11.09
CA HIS A 137 10.76 -11.90 -9.94
C HIS A 137 9.42 -12.00 -9.19
N LEU A 138 8.29 -12.02 -9.91
CA LEU A 138 6.94 -12.19 -9.36
C LEU A 138 6.81 -13.48 -8.53
N GLN A 139 7.41 -14.57 -9.00
CA GLN A 139 7.37 -15.89 -8.35
C GLN A 139 8.47 -16.07 -7.28
N SER A 140 9.24 -15.03 -6.96
CA SER A 140 10.32 -15.12 -5.98
C SER A 140 9.77 -15.14 -4.55
N GLU A 141 10.41 -15.90 -3.66
CA GLU A 141 10.16 -15.82 -2.21
C GLU A 141 10.61 -14.48 -1.59
N GLU A 142 11.47 -13.74 -2.30
CA GLU A 142 11.95 -12.43 -1.83
C GLU A 142 10.92 -11.35 -2.16
N LEU A 143 10.27 -10.78 -1.13
CA LEU A 143 9.22 -9.77 -1.30
C LEU A 143 9.63 -8.58 -2.16
N THR A 144 10.87 -8.09 -2.02
CA THR A 144 11.40 -7.00 -2.83
C THR A 144 11.34 -7.30 -4.32
N LYS A 145 11.72 -8.53 -4.70
CA LYS A 145 11.63 -9.00 -6.09
C LYS A 145 10.20 -9.14 -6.53
N LYS A 146 9.35 -9.71 -5.68
CA LYS A 146 7.95 -9.94 -5.97
C LYS A 146 7.20 -8.63 -6.25
N TYR A 147 7.38 -7.62 -5.40
CA TYR A 147 6.82 -6.28 -5.63
C TYR A 147 7.36 -5.66 -6.90
N PHE A 148 8.68 -5.69 -7.10
CA PHE A 148 9.27 -5.16 -8.32
C PHE A 148 8.71 -5.82 -9.58
N GLY A 149 8.59 -7.16 -9.59
CA GLY A 149 7.99 -7.90 -10.71
C GLY A 149 6.56 -7.43 -10.99
N LEU A 150 5.72 -7.30 -9.96
CA LEU A 150 4.33 -6.88 -10.12
C LEU A 150 4.20 -5.40 -10.53
N GLU A 151 4.97 -4.49 -9.92
CA GLU A 151 4.99 -3.06 -10.28
C GLU A 151 5.35 -2.87 -11.76
N GLU A 152 6.34 -3.60 -12.25
CA GLU A 152 6.74 -3.51 -13.66
C GLU A 152 5.69 -4.09 -14.61
N LEU A 153 4.94 -5.12 -14.19
CA LEU A 153 3.79 -5.63 -14.97
C LEU A 153 2.66 -4.60 -15.05
N VAL A 154 2.39 -3.86 -13.96
CA VAL A 154 1.46 -2.72 -13.95
C VAL A 154 1.96 -1.64 -14.91
N HIS A 155 3.22 -1.21 -14.75
CA HIS A 155 3.82 -0.14 -15.55
C HIS A 155 3.74 -0.43 -17.05
N ARG A 156 4.11 -1.66 -17.44
CA ARG A 156 4.12 -2.14 -18.82
C ARG A 156 2.74 -2.48 -19.35
N LYS A 157 1.70 -2.44 -18.51
CA LYS A 157 0.33 -2.89 -18.83
C LYS A 157 0.33 -4.30 -19.44
N SER A 158 1.18 -5.18 -18.89
CA SER A 158 1.33 -6.54 -19.37
C SER A 158 0.15 -7.38 -18.89
N ILE A 159 -1.00 -7.23 -19.57
CA ILE A 159 -2.25 -7.89 -19.21
C ILE A 159 -2.59 -8.98 -20.21
N ASP A 160 -2.43 -10.23 -19.79
CA ASP A 160 -2.92 -11.41 -20.49
C ASP A 160 -3.34 -12.49 -19.48
N LEU A 161 -4.00 -13.54 -19.97
CA LEU A 161 -4.55 -14.61 -19.13
C LEU A 161 -3.47 -15.34 -18.31
N GLN A 162 -2.29 -15.58 -18.89
CA GLN A 162 -1.21 -16.26 -18.20
C GLN A 162 -0.66 -15.36 -17.09
N THR A 163 -0.39 -14.09 -17.40
CA THR A 163 0.15 -13.14 -16.41
C THR A 163 -0.84 -12.90 -15.27
N ILE A 164 -2.13 -12.73 -15.56
CA ILE A 164 -3.18 -12.64 -14.55
C ILE A 164 -3.18 -13.86 -13.63
N GLN A 165 -3.11 -15.07 -14.20
CA GLN A 165 -3.10 -16.29 -13.40
C GLN A 165 -1.89 -16.35 -12.46
N MET A 166 -0.72 -15.92 -12.93
CA MET A 166 0.48 -15.84 -12.09
C MET A 166 0.27 -14.88 -10.91
N VAL A 167 -0.31 -13.69 -11.13
CA VAL A 167 -0.61 -12.75 -10.04
C VAL A 167 -1.61 -13.36 -9.05
N ILE A 168 -2.64 -14.05 -9.55
CA ILE A 168 -3.63 -14.74 -8.70
C ILE A 168 -2.98 -15.81 -7.83
N ASP A 169 -2.10 -16.64 -8.40
CA ASP A 169 -1.41 -17.71 -7.68
C ASP A 169 -0.54 -17.15 -6.54
N GLU A 170 0.10 -16.00 -6.77
CA GLU A 170 0.97 -15.36 -5.79
C GLU A 170 0.22 -14.66 -4.65
N LEU A 171 -1.10 -14.44 -4.75
CA LEU A 171 -1.91 -13.89 -3.65
C LEU A 171 -1.92 -14.80 -2.41
N ALA A 172 -1.54 -16.08 -2.55
CA ALA A 172 -1.41 -17.01 -1.44
C ALA A 172 -0.39 -16.57 -0.37
N ILE A 173 0.55 -15.67 -0.72
CA ILE A 173 1.51 -15.10 0.23
C ILE A 173 0.85 -14.29 1.36
N ASN A 174 -0.39 -13.84 1.15
CA ASN A 174 -1.17 -13.08 2.11
C ASN A 174 -0.44 -11.81 2.64
N ASP A 175 0.30 -11.16 1.76
CA ASP A 175 0.92 -9.87 2.05
C ASP A 175 -0.04 -8.72 1.69
N TYR A 176 -0.14 -7.72 2.57
CA TYR A 176 -1.04 -6.58 2.42
C TYR A 176 -0.69 -5.68 1.23
N LEU A 177 0.59 -5.35 1.05
CA LEU A 177 1.05 -4.48 -0.03
C LEU A 177 0.93 -5.20 -1.38
N PHE A 178 1.30 -6.49 -1.44
CA PHE A 178 1.14 -7.31 -2.64
C PHE A 178 -0.32 -7.36 -3.08
N SER A 179 -1.22 -7.55 -2.11
CA SER A 179 -2.67 -7.62 -2.31
C SER A 179 -3.24 -6.32 -2.87
N LYS A 180 -2.79 -5.18 -2.34
CA LYS A 180 -3.21 -3.86 -2.84
C LYS A 180 -2.70 -3.63 -4.27
N LEU A 181 -1.43 -3.93 -4.53
CA LEU A 181 -0.82 -3.77 -5.84
C LEU A 181 -1.43 -4.74 -6.89
N SER A 182 -1.82 -5.94 -6.47
CA SER A 182 -2.52 -6.90 -7.34
C SER A 182 -3.89 -6.38 -7.78
N SER A 183 -4.59 -5.69 -6.88
CA SER A 183 -5.87 -5.03 -7.22
C SER A 183 -5.65 -3.95 -8.28
N GLU A 184 -4.63 -3.10 -8.09
CA GLU A 184 -4.24 -2.06 -9.06
C GLU A 184 -3.82 -2.65 -10.42
N TYR A 185 -3.10 -3.77 -10.42
CA TYR A 185 -2.76 -4.50 -11.63
C TYR A 185 -4.01 -4.97 -12.39
N PHE A 186 -5.03 -5.48 -11.69
CA PHE A 186 -6.26 -5.92 -12.34
C PHE A 186 -7.08 -4.75 -12.93
N GLU A 187 -7.02 -3.54 -12.37
CA GLU A 187 -7.71 -2.34 -12.92
C GLU A 187 -7.24 -1.96 -14.34
N SER A 188 -6.08 -2.45 -14.78
CA SER A 188 -5.62 -2.23 -16.15
C SER A 188 -6.23 -3.20 -17.16
N ALA A 189 -7.05 -4.16 -16.72
CA ALA A 189 -7.61 -5.21 -17.55
C ALA A 189 -8.90 -4.79 -18.27
N SER A 190 -9.41 -5.65 -19.17
CA SER A 190 -10.77 -5.46 -19.70
C SER A 190 -11.82 -5.82 -18.63
N ASP A 191 -13.05 -5.30 -18.73
CA ASP A 191 -14.14 -5.62 -17.78
C ASP A 191 -14.28 -7.13 -17.53
N SER A 192 -14.21 -7.95 -18.58
CA SER A 192 -14.31 -9.40 -18.46
C SER A 192 -13.15 -10.00 -17.66
N LEU A 193 -11.92 -9.57 -17.93
CA LEU A 193 -10.74 -10.05 -17.20
C LEU A 193 -10.75 -9.56 -15.76
N TYR A 194 -11.06 -8.28 -15.53
CA TYR A 194 -11.20 -7.69 -14.21
C TYR A 194 -12.20 -8.47 -13.35
N ASN A 195 -13.42 -8.68 -13.85
CA ASN A 195 -14.46 -9.41 -13.13
C ASN A 195 -14.03 -10.85 -12.79
N ASN A 196 -13.38 -11.55 -13.72
CA ASN A 196 -12.89 -12.91 -13.47
C ASN A 196 -11.74 -12.93 -12.45
N SER A 197 -10.81 -11.98 -12.54
CA SER A 197 -9.68 -11.84 -11.60
C SER A 197 -10.16 -11.51 -10.20
N MET A 198 -11.08 -10.55 -10.05
CA MET A 198 -11.62 -10.14 -8.75
C MET A 198 -12.47 -11.24 -8.11
N ALA A 199 -13.21 -12.02 -8.91
CA ALA A 199 -13.92 -13.21 -8.41
C ALA A 199 -12.93 -14.26 -7.87
N ALA A 200 -11.87 -14.55 -8.62
CA ALA A 200 -10.82 -15.48 -8.20
C ALA A 200 -10.10 -14.98 -6.93
N TYR A 201 -9.74 -13.70 -6.90
CA TYR A 201 -9.11 -13.05 -5.75
C TYR A 201 -9.99 -13.15 -4.50
N PHE A 202 -11.27 -12.78 -4.58
CA PHE A 202 -12.18 -12.86 -3.45
C PHE A 202 -12.35 -14.29 -2.93
N LYS A 203 -12.35 -15.27 -3.84
CA LYS A 203 -12.50 -16.67 -3.49
C LYS A 203 -11.31 -17.22 -2.69
N ILE A 204 -10.09 -17.00 -3.17
CA ILE A 204 -8.87 -17.53 -2.53
C ILE A 204 -8.37 -16.68 -1.36
N GLY A 205 -8.77 -15.41 -1.32
CA GLY A 205 -8.22 -14.43 -0.38
C GLY A 205 -8.56 -14.73 1.08
N THR A 206 -7.65 -14.37 1.97
CA THR A 206 -7.92 -14.29 3.41
C THR A 206 -8.96 -13.20 3.73
N ARG A 207 -9.39 -13.12 4.99
CA ARG A 207 -10.28 -12.04 5.47
C ARG A 207 -9.78 -10.64 5.06
N GLN A 208 -8.50 -10.35 5.29
CA GLN A 208 -7.92 -9.04 4.97
C GLN A 208 -7.92 -8.78 3.46
N GLN A 209 -7.59 -9.80 2.67
CA GLN A 209 -7.60 -9.72 1.21
C GLN A 209 -9.00 -9.53 0.63
N LYS A 210 -10.03 -10.17 1.21
CA LYS A 210 -11.42 -9.95 0.80
C LYS A 210 -11.87 -8.52 1.04
N VAL A 211 -11.43 -7.90 2.15
CA VAL A 211 -11.67 -6.48 2.41
C VAL A 211 -10.97 -5.58 1.38
N ILE A 212 -9.72 -5.88 1.02
CA ILE A 212 -8.99 -5.15 -0.03
C ILE A 212 -9.73 -5.27 -1.38
N CYS A 213 -10.09 -6.49 -1.77
CA CYS A 213 -10.83 -6.79 -2.99
C CYS A 213 -12.16 -6.02 -3.05
N LEU A 214 -12.96 -6.05 -1.98
CA LEU A 214 -14.24 -5.32 -1.93
C LEU A 214 -14.06 -3.80 -2.01
N ASN A 215 -13.04 -3.25 -1.36
CA ASN A 215 -12.76 -1.81 -1.46
C ASN A 215 -12.30 -1.41 -2.87
N ALA A 216 -11.52 -2.25 -3.55
CA ALA A 216 -11.13 -2.01 -4.94
C ALA A 216 -12.37 -2.03 -5.86
N LEU A 217 -13.25 -3.03 -5.70
CA LEU A 217 -14.50 -3.12 -6.46
C LEU A 217 -15.44 -1.92 -6.23
N ALA A 218 -15.44 -1.34 -5.03
CA ALA A 218 -16.25 -0.15 -4.73
C ALA A 218 -15.69 1.15 -5.34
N GLN A 219 -14.44 1.14 -5.81
CA GLN A 219 -13.74 2.33 -6.33
C GLN A 219 -13.44 2.24 -7.83
N THR A 220 -13.75 1.11 -8.46
CA THR A 220 -13.44 0.87 -9.87
C THR A 220 -14.42 1.57 -10.82
N ASP A 221 -13.91 1.94 -11.99
CA ASP A 221 -14.72 2.40 -13.12
C ASP A 221 -15.21 1.22 -14.00
N HIS A 222 -14.80 -0.01 -13.70
CA HIS A 222 -15.25 -1.21 -14.42
C HIS A 222 -16.72 -1.52 -14.20
N VAL A 223 -17.37 -2.01 -15.25
CA VAL A 223 -18.73 -2.56 -15.13
C VAL A 223 -18.67 -3.89 -14.38
N LEU A 224 -19.30 -3.95 -13.20
CA LEU A 224 -19.39 -5.17 -12.42
C LEU A 224 -20.49 -6.08 -12.96
N PHE A 225 -20.13 -7.32 -13.29
CA PHE A 225 -21.05 -8.28 -13.86
C PHE A 225 -21.83 -9.02 -12.75
N PRO A 226 -23.13 -9.30 -12.95
CA PRO A 226 -23.91 -10.07 -11.98
C PRO A 226 -23.26 -11.41 -11.60
N LYS A 227 -22.56 -12.06 -12.53
CA LYS A 227 -21.85 -13.32 -12.27
C LYS A 227 -20.73 -13.18 -11.23
N LEU A 228 -20.03 -12.05 -11.18
CA LEU A 228 -19.03 -11.77 -10.15
C LEU A 228 -19.71 -11.69 -8.78
N LEU A 229 -20.73 -10.85 -8.67
CA LEU A 229 -21.49 -10.60 -7.45
C LEU A 229 -22.17 -11.89 -6.93
N GLU A 230 -22.79 -12.67 -7.81
CA GLU A 230 -23.34 -13.99 -7.51
C GLU A 230 -22.26 -14.94 -6.95
N SER A 231 -21.07 -14.97 -7.57
CA SER A 231 -19.97 -15.82 -7.08
C SER A 231 -19.54 -15.40 -5.68
N MET A 232 -19.39 -14.09 -5.42
CA MET A 232 -19.00 -13.57 -4.11
C MET A 232 -20.07 -13.82 -3.05
N ALA A 233 -21.34 -13.59 -3.37
CA ALA A 233 -22.47 -13.85 -2.47
C ALA A 233 -22.51 -15.32 -2.02
N SER A 234 -22.20 -16.25 -2.92
CA SER A 234 -22.17 -17.68 -2.60
C SER A 234 -21.10 -18.08 -1.58
N GLU A 235 -20.04 -17.27 -1.45
CA GLU A 235 -18.93 -17.50 -0.51
C GLU A 235 -19.21 -16.89 0.88
N LEU A 236 -20.17 -15.98 1.03
CA LEU A 236 -20.40 -15.26 2.30
C LEU A 236 -20.78 -16.17 3.46
N HIS A 237 -21.51 -17.25 3.18
CA HIS A 237 -21.88 -18.25 4.19
C HIS A 237 -20.68 -18.91 4.88
N SER A 238 -19.59 -19.12 4.13
CA SER A 238 -18.38 -19.74 4.68
C SER A 238 -17.53 -18.74 5.46
N ILE A 239 -17.55 -17.46 5.05
CA ILE A 239 -16.71 -16.40 5.63
C ILE A 239 -17.18 -16.00 7.03
N LYS A 240 -18.50 -15.84 7.23
CA LYS A 240 -19.13 -15.44 8.51
C LYS A 240 -18.47 -14.23 9.20
N ASP A 241 -17.90 -13.32 8.42
CA ASP A 241 -17.26 -12.11 8.90
C ASP A 241 -18.14 -10.89 8.65
N TYR A 242 -18.44 -10.14 9.72
CA TYR A 242 -19.32 -8.98 9.62
C TYR A 242 -18.79 -7.93 8.64
N GLN A 243 -17.50 -7.61 8.67
CA GLN A 243 -16.93 -6.55 7.84
C GLN A 243 -16.98 -6.92 6.36
N VAL A 244 -16.70 -8.18 6.01
CA VAL A 244 -16.79 -8.65 4.63
C VAL A 244 -18.23 -8.62 4.12
N VAL A 245 -19.19 -9.03 4.95
CA VAL A 245 -20.62 -8.97 4.58
C VAL A 245 -21.07 -7.51 4.41
N ASP A 246 -20.75 -6.64 5.36
CA ASP A 246 -21.11 -5.22 5.35
C ASP A 246 -20.63 -4.53 4.06
N LEU A 247 -19.34 -4.67 3.74
CA LEU A 247 -18.74 -4.10 2.53
C LEU A 247 -19.34 -4.69 1.24
N PHE A 248 -19.68 -5.98 1.22
CA PHE A 248 -20.32 -6.58 0.04
C PHE A 248 -21.75 -6.06 -0.17
N LEU A 249 -22.50 -5.85 0.91
CA LEU A 249 -23.85 -5.29 0.81
C LEU A 249 -23.80 -3.82 0.36
N ASP A 250 -22.84 -3.04 0.84
CA ASP A 250 -22.60 -1.67 0.37
C ASP A 250 -22.25 -1.65 -1.13
N LEU A 251 -21.44 -2.61 -1.60
CA LEU A 251 -21.13 -2.76 -3.02
C LEU A 251 -22.40 -3.05 -3.85
N LEU A 252 -23.29 -3.92 -3.38
CA LEU A 252 -24.57 -4.20 -4.06
C LEU A 252 -25.50 -2.99 -4.11
N ASP A 253 -25.50 -2.15 -3.06
CA ASP A 253 -26.28 -0.91 -3.07
C ASP A 253 -25.71 0.09 -4.10
N GLN A 254 -24.39 0.13 -4.29
CA GLN A 254 -23.74 0.99 -5.29
C GLN A 254 -24.03 0.54 -6.73
N THR A 255 -24.15 -0.76 -7.00
CA THR A 255 -24.44 -1.27 -8.35
C THR A 255 -25.89 -1.03 -8.80
N GLY A 256 -26.78 -0.64 -7.87
CA GLY A 256 -28.14 -0.17 -8.16
C GLY A 256 -29.18 -1.25 -8.48
N GLU A 257 -28.81 -2.31 -9.19
CA GLU A 257 -29.70 -3.45 -9.48
C GLU A 257 -29.22 -4.72 -8.78
N ILE A 258 -30.12 -5.35 -8.01
CA ILE A 258 -29.92 -6.66 -7.42
C ILE A 258 -30.83 -7.68 -8.11
N THR A 259 -30.24 -8.81 -8.50
CA THR A 259 -30.93 -9.93 -9.12
C THR A 259 -31.64 -10.79 -8.08
N GLN A 260 -32.67 -11.52 -8.51
CA GLN A 260 -33.33 -12.50 -7.63
C GLN A 260 -32.37 -13.60 -7.18
N ARG A 261 -31.34 -13.91 -7.97
CA ARG A 261 -30.35 -14.93 -7.63
C ARG A 261 -29.45 -14.47 -6.49
N GLU A 262 -28.96 -13.23 -6.51
CA GLU A 262 -28.21 -12.64 -5.40
C GLU A 262 -29.05 -12.56 -4.13
N LEU A 263 -30.32 -12.14 -4.23
CA LEU A 263 -31.24 -12.15 -3.10
C LEU A 263 -31.37 -13.55 -2.49
N ASN A 264 -31.51 -14.59 -3.32
CA ASN A 264 -31.61 -15.97 -2.86
C ASN A 264 -30.32 -16.47 -2.18
N LEU A 265 -29.15 -15.97 -2.60
CA LEU A 265 -27.86 -16.31 -1.99
C LEU A 265 -27.63 -15.57 -0.67
N LEU A 266 -28.14 -14.34 -0.53
CA LEU A 266 -28.03 -13.57 0.71
C LEU A 266 -29.04 -14.02 1.77
N PHE A 267 -30.19 -14.54 1.35
CA PHE A 267 -31.31 -14.80 2.24
C PHE A 267 -30.98 -15.71 3.44
N PRO A 268 -30.21 -16.81 3.30
CA PRO A 268 -29.92 -17.66 4.44
C PRO A 268 -29.02 -16.95 5.47
N LEU A 269 -28.37 -15.82 5.13
CA LEU A 269 -27.57 -15.04 6.09
C LEU A 269 -28.44 -14.34 7.15
N VAL A 270 -29.73 -14.08 6.85
CA VAL A 270 -30.71 -13.59 7.84
C VAL A 270 -30.99 -14.63 8.91
N LEU A 271 -30.79 -15.91 8.59
CA LEU A 271 -31.04 -17.03 9.50
C LEU A 271 -29.76 -17.50 10.21
N GLU A 272 -28.63 -16.80 10.03
CA GLU A 272 -27.36 -17.15 10.67
C GLU A 272 -27.41 -16.93 12.19
N GLU A 273 -26.64 -17.75 12.91
CA GLU A 273 -26.48 -17.62 14.36
C GLU A 273 -25.86 -16.28 14.76
N ASN A 274 -25.02 -15.70 13.89
CA ASN A 274 -24.42 -14.40 14.12
C ASN A 274 -25.44 -13.28 13.92
N PHE A 275 -25.99 -12.80 15.04
CA PHE A 275 -27.02 -11.77 15.06
C PHE A 275 -26.59 -10.46 14.37
N LEU A 276 -25.31 -10.07 14.43
CA LEU A 276 -24.87 -8.82 13.79
C LEU A 276 -24.95 -8.91 12.27
N ILE A 277 -24.52 -10.04 11.70
CA ILE A 277 -24.63 -10.33 10.27
C ILE A 277 -26.11 -10.42 9.88
N ALA A 278 -26.89 -11.22 10.61
CA ALA A 278 -28.31 -11.39 10.34
C ALA A 278 -29.07 -10.05 10.36
N ARG A 279 -28.77 -9.18 11.34
CA ARG A 279 -29.34 -7.83 11.43
C ARG A 279 -28.93 -6.94 10.26
N ARG A 280 -27.65 -6.94 9.87
CA ARG A 280 -27.17 -6.11 8.75
C ARG A 280 -27.82 -6.54 7.43
N VAL A 281 -27.93 -7.84 7.18
CA VAL A 281 -28.61 -8.40 6.00
C VAL A 281 -30.11 -8.12 6.05
N TYR A 282 -30.76 -8.26 7.21
CA TYR A 282 -32.17 -7.91 7.39
C TYR A 282 -32.47 -6.47 6.96
N TRP A 283 -31.65 -5.51 7.39
CA TRP A 283 -31.83 -4.11 7.03
C TRP A 283 -31.59 -3.84 5.55
N PHE A 284 -30.56 -4.48 4.96
CA PHE A 284 -30.31 -4.40 3.53
C PHE A 284 -31.51 -4.89 2.69
N LEU A 285 -32.18 -5.96 3.13
CA LEU A 285 -33.27 -6.60 2.38
C LEU A 285 -34.62 -5.87 2.49
N GLN A 286 -34.80 -4.90 3.40
CA GLN A 286 -36.12 -4.27 3.66
C GLN A 286 -36.72 -3.64 2.40
N ASP A 287 -35.90 -2.97 1.60
CA ASP A 287 -36.34 -2.19 0.44
C ASP A 287 -36.11 -2.93 -0.89
N LYS A 288 -35.82 -4.24 -0.85
CA LYS A 288 -35.51 -5.05 -2.03
C LYS A 288 -36.75 -5.81 -2.53
N PRO A 289 -36.81 -6.18 -3.83
CA PRO A 289 -37.96 -6.88 -4.41
C PRO A 289 -38.01 -8.36 -3.97
N LEU A 290 -38.43 -8.61 -2.74
CA LEU A 290 -38.52 -9.95 -2.16
C LEU A 290 -39.75 -10.73 -2.64
N SER A 291 -39.59 -12.04 -2.81
CA SER A 291 -40.70 -12.98 -3.01
C SER A 291 -41.58 -13.11 -1.78
N ASP A 292 -42.80 -13.62 -1.93
CA ASP A 292 -43.75 -13.78 -0.82
C ASP A 292 -43.18 -14.66 0.32
N ASP A 293 -42.43 -15.71 -0.02
CA ASP A 293 -41.83 -16.59 0.98
C ASP A 293 -40.63 -15.94 1.69
N GLN A 294 -39.86 -15.11 0.98
CA GLN A 294 -38.81 -14.29 1.58
C GLN A 294 -39.40 -13.26 2.55
N ARG A 295 -40.47 -12.56 2.17
CA ARG A 295 -41.15 -11.59 3.06
C ARG A 295 -41.62 -12.24 4.35
N LYS A 296 -42.28 -13.40 4.28
CA LYS A 296 -42.72 -14.15 5.47
C LYS A 296 -41.55 -14.47 6.41
N GLN A 297 -40.40 -14.88 5.87
CA GLN A 297 -39.22 -15.18 6.68
C GLN A 297 -38.61 -13.92 7.33
N ILE A 298 -38.58 -12.79 6.61
CA ILE A 298 -38.17 -11.49 7.17
C ILE A 298 -39.10 -11.06 8.32
N GLU A 299 -40.41 -11.22 8.16
CA GLU A 299 -41.40 -10.92 9.21
C GLU A 299 -41.21 -11.81 10.45
N ILE A 300 -40.94 -13.11 10.26
CA ILE A 300 -40.64 -14.05 11.36
C ILE A 300 -39.38 -13.60 12.09
N PHE A 301 -38.31 -13.28 11.35
CA PHE A 301 -37.06 -12.80 11.93
C PHE A 301 -37.28 -11.50 12.73
N GLN A 302 -38.04 -10.56 12.18
CA GLN A 302 -38.41 -9.31 12.84
C GLN A 302 -39.16 -9.54 14.15
N LYS A 303 -40.17 -10.43 14.13
CA LYS A 303 -40.96 -10.76 15.31
C LYS A 303 -40.11 -11.37 16.42
N ASN A 304 -39.20 -12.29 16.07
CA ASN A 304 -38.34 -12.98 17.02
C ASN A 304 -37.26 -12.07 17.62
N ASN A 305 -36.86 -11.01 16.90
CA ASN A 305 -35.76 -10.14 17.29
C ASN A 305 -36.16 -8.69 17.59
N LYS A 306 -37.46 -8.41 17.73
CA LYS A 306 -38.02 -7.05 17.88
C LYS A 306 -37.32 -6.15 18.92
N GLY A 307 -36.81 -6.72 20.01
CA GLY A 307 -36.12 -5.96 21.07
C GLY A 307 -34.64 -5.66 20.79
N LYS A 308 -34.07 -6.20 19.70
CA LYS A 308 -32.65 -6.10 19.33
C LYS A 308 -32.43 -5.45 17.96
N LEU A 309 -33.50 -5.26 17.19
CA LEU A 309 -33.47 -4.67 15.85
C LEU A 309 -33.39 -3.16 15.89
#